data_AF-A0AAU7ATD8-F1
#
_entry.id   AF-A0AAU7ATD8-F1
#
_cell.length_a   1.000
_cell.length_b   1.000
_cell.length_c   1.000
_cell.angle_alpha   90.00
_cell.angle_beta   90.00
_cell.angle_gamma   90.00
#
_symmetry.space_group_name_H-M   'P 1'
#
loop_
_entity.id
_entity.type
_entity.pdbx_description
1 polymer ?
#
loop_
_entity_poly.entity_id
_entity_poly.type
_entity_poly.pdbx_seq_one_letter_code
_entity_poly.pdbx_strand_id
1 'polypeptide(L)' 'MKTIRIDLLIMLAAFAGVTLIALAVGATNLGTAMAFGQLAFAGALVYVMVKRD' A
#
# COMPACT_ATOMS: atom_id res chain seq x y z
N MET A 1 -6.65 -13.37 -15.28
CA MET A 1 -6.96 -14.36 -14.22
C MET A 1 -6.82 -13.65 -12.88
N LYS A 2 -7.93 -13.22 -12.29
CA LYS A 2 -7.96 -12.64 -10.94
C LYS A 2 -7.48 -13.68 -9.95
N THR A 3 -6.27 -13.53 -9.44
CA THR A 3 -5.82 -14.34 -8.32
C THR A 3 -5.80 -13.45 -7.10
N ILE A 4 -6.69 -13.75 -6.16
CA ILE A 4 -6.80 -13.04 -4.88
C ILE A 4 -5.44 -12.87 -4.19
N ARG A 5 -4.53 -13.83 -4.38
CA ARG A 5 -3.15 -13.78 -3.88
C ARG A 5 -2.35 -12.62 -4.47
N ILE A 6 -2.39 -12.40 -5.78
CA ILE A 6 -1.67 -11.29 -6.42
C ILE A 6 -2.28 -9.96 -6.00
N ASP A 7 -3.60 -9.89 -5.93
CA ASP A 7 -4.31 -8.67 -5.54
C ASP A 7 -3.95 -8.26 -4.09
N LEU A 8 -3.96 -9.23 -3.17
CA LEU A 8 -3.48 -9.03 -1.79
C LEU A 8 -2.01 -8.64 -1.74
N LEU A 9 -1.15 -9.27 -2.54
CA LEU A 9 0.27 -8.92 -2.61
C LEU A 9 0.48 -7.47 -3.08
N ILE A 10 -0.29 -7.00 -4.06
CA ILE A 10 -0.22 -5.62 -4.55
C ILE A 10 -0.58 -4.64 -3.44
N MET A 11 -1.69 -4.89 -2.74
CA MET A 11 -2.16 -4.02 -1.67
C MET A 11 -1.17 -3.99 -0.49
N LEU A 12 -0.68 -5.16 -0.06
CA LEU A 12 0.30 -5.27 1.02
C LEU A 12 1.66 -4.68 0.66
N ALA A 13 2.12 -4.88 -0.58
CA ALA A 13 3.38 -4.30 -1.06
C ALA A 13 3.29 -2.77 -1.15
N ALA A 14 2.16 -2.22 -1.59
CA ALA A 14 1.94 -0.77 -1.60
C ALA A 14 1.97 -0.19 -0.18
N PHE A 15 1.26 -0.83 0.76
CA PHE A 15 1.27 -0.42 2.17
C PHE A 15 2.68 -0.45 2.77
N ALA A 16 3.35 -1.60 2.69
CA ALA A 16 4.65 -1.79 3.31
C ALA A 16 5.72 -0.92 2.63
N GLY A 17 5.72 -0.87 1.30
CA GLY A 17 6.67 -0.07 0.52
C GLY A 17 6.58 1.41 0.85
N VAL A 18 5.37 1.99 0.84
CA VAL A 18 5.20 3.42 1.16
C VAL A 18 5.45 3.71 2.64
N THR A 19 5.06 2.81 3.55
CA THR A 19 5.40 2.96 4.98
C THR A 19 6.91 3.01 5.18
N LEU A 20 7.67 2.10 4.56
CA LEU A 20 9.13 2.05 4.67
C LEU A 20 9.79 3.26 4.02
N ILE A 21 9.28 3.73 2.87
CA ILE A 21 9.75 4.95 2.22
C ILE A 21 9.50 6.16 3.14
N ALA A 22 8.31 6.28 3.73
CA ALA A 22 8.00 7.37 4.64
C ALA A 22 8.92 7.37 5.88
N LEU A 23 9.22 6.18 6.43
CA LEU A 23 10.22 6.03 7.49
C LEU A 23 11.60 6.51 7.02
N ALA A 24 12.05 6.06 5.86
CA ALA A 24 13.37 6.38 5.31
C ALA A 24 13.54 7.87 4.95
N VAL A 25 12.45 8.55 4.59
CA VAL A 25 12.44 9.97 4.24
C VAL A 25 12.26 10.87 5.48
N GLY A 26 12.08 10.29 6.68
CA GLY A 26 12.11 11.02 7.95
C GLY A 26 10.74 11.29 8.58
N ALA A 27 9.75 10.41 8.38
CA ALA A 27 8.51 10.47 9.14
C ALA A 27 8.79 10.50 10.66
N THR A 28 8.13 11.41 11.38
CA THR A 28 8.38 11.69 12.80
C THR A 28 8.25 10.47 13.71
N ASN A 29 7.36 9.54 13.35
CA ASN A 29 7.15 8.29 14.06
C ASN A 29 6.52 7.25 13.13
N LEU A 30 6.44 6.01 13.60
CA LEU A 30 5.84 4.90 12.86
C LEU A 30 4.36 5.15 12.51
N GLY A 31 3.59 5.80 13.40
CA GLY A 31 2.19 6.14 13.15
C GLY A 31 2.01 7.05 11.94
N THR A 32 2.84 8.09 11.81
CA THR A 32 2.86 8.99 10.64
C THR A 32 3.22 8.23 9.36
N ALA A 33 4.22 7.36 9.39
CA ALA A 33 4.59 6.55 8.22
C ALA A 33 3.50 5.56 7.81
N MET A 34 2.86 4.92 8.79
CA MET A 34 1.74 4.01 8.54
C MET A 34 0.52 4.74 7.95
N ALA A 35 0.30 6.00 8.28
CA ALA A 35 -0.77 6.80 7.66
C ALA A 35 -0.53 6.96 6.14
N PHE A 36 0.71 7.25 5.71
CA PHE A 36 1.06 7.25 4.29
C PHE A 36 0.91 5.87 3.65
N GLY A 37 1.31 4.81 4.36
CA GLY A 37 1.08 3.43 3.94
C GLY A 37 -0.41 3.12 3.72
N GLN A 38 -1.29 3.58 4.61
CA GLN A 38 -2.74 3.39 4.49
C GLN A 38 -3.31 4.09 3.25
N LEU A 39 -2.83 5.31 2.94
CA LEU A 39 -3.23 6.00 1.71
C LEU A 39 -2.82 5.22 0.46
N ALA A 40 -1.59 4.68 0.45
CA ALA A 40 -1.11 3.84 -0.64
C ALA A 40 -1.90 2.53 -0.78
N PHE A 41 -2.24 1.89 0.36
CA PHE A 41 -3.10 0.70 0.39
C PHE A 41 -4.48 1.00 -0.20
N ALA A 42 -5.12 2.10 0.19
CA ALA A 42 -6.41 2.51 -0.34
C ALA A 42 -6.37 2.76 -1.85
N GLY A 43 -5.31 3.41 -2.34
CA GLY A 43 -5.08 3.58 -3.78
C GLY A 43 -4.90 2.24 -4.51
N ALA A 44 -4.13 1.31 -3.93
CA ALA A 44 -3.93 -0.03 -4.47
C ALA A 44 -5.23 -0.85 -4.48
N LEU A 45 -6.07 -0.72 -3.45
CA LEU A 45 -7.39 -1.33 -3.39
C LEU A 45 -8.27 -0.84 -4.56
N VAL A 46 -8.35 0.48 -4.75
CA VAL A 46 -9.10 1.06 -5.87
C VAL A 46 -8.54 0.58 -7.22
N TYR A 47 -7.21 0.50 -7.36
CA TYR A 47 -6.58 -0.05 -8.55
C TYR A 47 -6.98 -1.51 -8.81
N VAL A 48 -6.94 -2.38 -7.80
CA VAL A 48 -7.38 -3.77 -7.92
C VAL A 48 -8.84 -3.85 -8.34
N MET A 49 -9.72 -3.08 -7.69
CA MET A 49 -11.16 -3.10 -7.97
C MET A 49 -11.50 -2.63 -9.40
N VAL A 50 -10.81 -1.62 -9.91
CA VAL A 50 -11.16 -0.95 -11.18
C VAL A 50 -10.36 -1.49 -12.38
N LYS A 51 -9.13 -1.97 -12.16
CA LYS A 51 -8.19 -2.29 -13.26
C LYS A 51 -7.76 -3.75 -13.32
N ARG A 52 -7.96 -4.54 -12.27
CA ARG A 52 -7.60 -5.97 -12.29
C ARG A 52 -8.83 -6.83 -12.56
N ASP A 53 -9.10 -7.00 -13.86
CA ASP A 53 -10.09 -7.94 -14.42
C ASP A 53 -9.55 -9.36 -14.70
#